data_AF-A0A336JYU9-F1
#
_entry.id   AF-A0A336JYU9-F1
#
_cell.length_a   1.000
_cell.length_b   1.000
_cell.length_c   1.000
_cell.angle_alpha   90.00
_cell.angle_beta   90.00
_cell.angle_gamma   90.00
#
_symmetry.space_group_name_H-M   'P 1'
#
loop_
_entity.id
_entity.type
_entity.pdbx_description
1 polymer ?
#
loop_
_entity_poly.entity_id
_entity_poly.type
_entity_poly.pdbx_seq_one_letter_code
_entity_poly.pdbx_strand_id
1 'polypeptide(L)'
;MSDSEIVKIAKAEVERLKAKLASNPDYQKLLAAQQIIGLYGWDDLAAAPAVQAPQHIGGAPVQVKSMALRDPSIQTKTAQIERVSVSFLKEIGRRATSGELLTAVKRAGVDIGGKEPNKALSAYLSGFKTLNNVREHGGYGLLEWGDGPGPNQKEIFG
;
A
#
# COMPACT_ATOMS: atom_id res chain seq x y z
N MET A 1 -10.20 38.40 29.84
CA MET A 1 -10.49 37.15 29.14
C MET A 1 -9.47 36.14 29.60
N SER A 2 -9.92 35.04 30.21
CA SER A 2 -9.01 33.98 30.66
C SER A 2 -8.63 33.07 29.49
N ASP A 3 -7.44 32.48 29.49
CA ASP A 3 -7.02 31.50 28.47
C ASP A 3 -8.04 30.36 28.28
N SER A 4 -8.81 30.05 29.33
CA SER A 4 -9.91 29.09 29.31
C SER A 4 -11.08 29.52 28.41
N GLU A 5 -11.42 30.81 28.37
CA GLU A 5 -12.49 31.33 27.50
C GLU A 5 -12.07 31.33 26.03
N ILE A 6 -10.81 31.68 25.75
CA ILE A 6 -10.27 31.68 24.37
C ILE A 6 -10.28 30.26 23.80
N VAL A 7 -9.87 29.26 24.59
CA VAL A 7 -9.91 27.85 24.18
C VAL A 7 -11.34 27.35 23.97
N LYS A 8 -12.31 27.79 24.78
CA LYS A 8 -13.72 27.43 24.60
C LYS A 8 -14.30 28.00 23.29
N ILE A 9 -14.01 29.27 23.00
CA ILE A 9 -14.46 29.93 21.76
C ILE A 9 -13.83 29.24 20.55
N ALA A 10 -12.53 28.94 20.60
CA ALA A 10 -11.85 28.22 19.52
C ALA A 10 -12.44 26.82 19.27
N LYS A 11 -12.77 26.06 20.33
CA LYS A 11 -13.42 24.74 20.21
C LYS A 11 -14.79 24.83 19.57
N ALA A 12 -15.59 25.82 19.96
CA ALA A 12 -16.92 26.03 19.39
C ALA A 12 -16.88 26.38 17.89
N GLU A 13 -15.92 27.21 17.47
CA GLU A 13 -15.78 27.52 16.04
C GLU A 13 -15.28 26.31 15.24
N VAL A 14 -14.38 25.49 15.80
CA VAL A 14 -13.94 24.24 15.17
C VAL A 14 -15.12 23.28 14.96
N GLU A 15 -15.97 23.09 15.97
CA GLU A 15 -17.19 22.28 15.85
C GLU A 15 -18.13 22.81 14.76
N ARG A 16 -18.35 24.14 14.72
CA ARG A 16 -19.18 24.80 13.71
C ARG A 16 -18.66 24.57 12.28
N LEU A 17 -17.34 24.72 12.11
CA LEU A 17 -16.69 24.51 10.81
C LEU A 17 -16.75 23.04 10.39
N LYS A 18 -16.57 22.11 11.31
CA LYS A 18 -16.73 20.66 11.03
C LYS A 18 -18.15 20.32 10.61
N ALA A 19 -19.17 20.86 11.28
CA ALA A 19 -20.56 20.64 10.90
C ALA A 19 -20.88 21.19 9.50
N LYS A 20 -20.31 22.35 9.15
CA LYS A 20 -20.45 22.95 7.80
C LYS A 20 -19.72 22.17 6.71
N LEU A 21 -18.61 21.52 7.05
CA LEU A 21 -17.89 20.65 6.12
C LEU A 21 -18.56 19.29 5.97
N ALA A 22 -19.20 18.76 7.01
CA ALA A 22 -19.92 17.48 6.96
C ALA A 22 -21.12 17.49 6.01
N SER A 23 -21.78 18.63 5.83
CA SER A 23 -22.87 18.80 4.86
C SER A 23 -22.40 19.00 3.42
N ASN A 24 -21.09 19.15 3.19
CA ASN A 24 -20.53 19.28 1.85
C ASN A 24 -20.09 17.90 1.30
N PRO A 25 -20.73 17.38 0.24
CA PRO A 25 -20.35 16.09 -0.35
C PRO A 25 -18.92 16.08 -0.89
N ASP A 26 -18.36 17.22 -1.29
CA ASP A 26 -16.97 17.29 -1.76
C ASP A 26 -15.96 17.13 -0.63
N TYR A 27 -16.32 17.50 0.60
CA TYR A 27 -15.49 17.23 1.77
C TYR A 27 -15.42 15.73 2.08
N GLN A 28 -16.54 15.01 1.91
CA GLN A 28 -16.56 13.55 2.05
C GLN A 28 -15.71 12.86 0.98
N LYS A 29 -15.79 13.33 -0.27
CA LYS A 29 -14.90 12.84 -1.35
C LYS A 29 -13.43 13.10 -1.05
N LEU A 30 -13.11 14.27 -0.50
CA LEU A 30 -11.75 14.62 -0.09
C LEU A 30 -11.26 13.72 1.05
N LEU A 31 -12.09 13.45 2.08
CA LEU A 31 -11.75 12.50 3.15
C LEU A 31 -11.55 11.09 2.60
N ALA A 32 -12.41 10.63 1.70
CA ALA A 32 -12.27 9.33 1.05
C ALA A 32 -10.98 9.25 0.22
N ALA A 33 -10.66 10.30 -0.55
CA ALA A 33 -9.42 10.39 -1.30
C ALA A 33 -8.19 10.40 -0.38
N GLN A 34 -8.22 11.12 0.74
CA GLN A 34 -7.17 11.10 1.77
C GLN A 34 -7.02 9.72 2.41
N GLN A 35 -8.12 9.01 2.67
CA GLN A 35 -8.07 7.63 3.17
C GLN A 35 -7.45 6.70 2.12
N ILE A 36 -7.80 6.83 0.85
CA ILE A 36 -7.18 6.06 -0.24
C ILE A 36 -5.67 6.39 -0.33
N ILE A 37 -5.29 7.66 -0.24
CA ILE A 37 -3.88 8.08 -0.21
C ILE A 37 -3.19 7.52 1.05
N GLY A 38 -3.82 7.50 2.22
CA GLY A 38 -3.22 6.89 3.41
C GLY A 38 -3.09 5.36 3.31
N LEU A 39 -4.01 4.70 2.61
CA LEU A 39 -4.01 3.24 2.43
C LEU A 39 -3.06 2.77 1.32
N TYR A 40 -2.84 3.59 0.29
CA TYR A 40 -2.12 3.21 -0.94
C TYR A 40 -0.94 4.14 -1.30
N GLY A 41 -0.89 5.34 -0.75
CA GLY A 41 0.24 6.27 -0.84
C GLY A 41 1.32 5.88 0.15
N TRP A 42 1.99 4.77 -0.14
CA TRP A 42 3.31 4.50 0.42
C TRP A 42 4.31 5.23 -0.49
N ASP A 43 5.10 6.15 0.08
CA ASP A 43 6.10 7.02 -0.57
C ASP A 43 5.61 8.39 -1.08
N ASP A 44 5.18 9.27 -0.16
CA ASP A 44 5.90 10.54 0.04
C ASP A 44 5.39 11.26 1.31
N LEU A 45 6.32 11.91 2.03
CA LEU A 45 6.12 12.73 3.24
C LEU A 45 6.09 11.98 4.59
N ALA A 46 7.29 11.78 5.11
CA ALA A 46 7.54 11.89 6.54
C ALA A 46 6.98 13.22 7.10
N ALA A 47 6.06 13.13 8.07
CA ALA A 47 5.96 13.95 9.31
C ALA A 47 4.51 14.10 9.87
N ALA A 48 4.13 13.18 10.77
CA ALA A 48 3.31 13.35 12.00
C ALA A 48 1.88 13.97 11.98
N PRO A 49 1.05 13.83 13.05
CA PRO A 49 1.12 12.93 14.21
C PRO A 49 -0.10 11.98 14.32
N ALA A 50 0.08 10.95 15.14
CA ALA A 50 -0.96 10.01 15.55
C ALA A 50 -2.16 10.72 16.20
N VAL A 51 -3.33 10.58 15.60
CA VAL A 51 -4.60 10.84 16.29
C VAL A 51 -4.92 9.59 17.12
N GLN A 52 -4.57 9.65 18.40
CA GLN A 52 -5.00 8.67 19.39
C GLN A 52 -6.53 8.75 19.54
N ALA A 53 -7.21 7.65 19.24
CA ALA A 53 -8.63 7.48 19.55
C ALA A 53 -8.82 7.26 21.07
N PRO A 54 -9.98 7.64 21.65
CA PRO A 54 -10.19 7.69 23.09
C PRO A 54 -10.20 6.29 23.71
N GLN A 55 -9.45 6.13 24.79
CA GLN A 55 -9.56 4.98 25.67
C GLN A 55 -10.91 5.03 26.40
N HIS A 56 -11.79 4.07 26.14
CA HIS A 56 -12.93 3.79 27.00
C HIS A 56 -12.60 2.66 27.97
N ILE A 57 -12.79 2.97 29.24
CA ILE A 57 -12.56 2.16 30.43
C ILE A 57 -13.77 1.23 30.65
N GLY A 58 -13.51 -0.02 31.02
CA GLY A 58 -14.37 -0.78 31.95
C GLY A 58 -15.32 -1.83 31.35
N GLY A 59 -14.93 -3.11 31.42
CA GLY A 59 -15.81 -4.27 31.23
C GLY A 59 -15.04 -5.60 31.28
N ALA A 60 -15.45 -6.52 32.14
CA ALA A 60 -14.79 -7.78 32.49
C ALA A 60 -14.43 -8.71 31.29
N PRO A 61 -13.41 -9.59 31.43
CA PRO A 61 -12.85 -10.33 30.30
C PRO A 61 -13.76 -11.51 29.92
N VAL A 62 -14.52 -11.36 28.85
CA VAL A 62 -15.11 -12.50 28.15
C VAL A 62 -13.99 -13.12 27.32
N GLN A 63 -13.50 -14.29 27.72
CA GLN A 63 -12.61 -15.11 26.90
C GLN A 63 -13.37 -15.61 25.67
N VAL A 64 -13.47 -14.75 24.66
CA VAL A 64 -13.80 -15.19 23.30
C VAL A 64 -12.51 -15.80 22.76
N LYS A 65 -12.53 -17.09 22.43
CA LYS A 65 -11.50 -17.73 21.60
C LYS A 65 -11.34 -16.88 20.34
N SER A 66 -10.37 -15.99 20.34
CA SER A 66 -9.98 -15.22 19.19
C SER A 66 -9.37 -16.19 18.20
N MET A 67 -10.19 -16.75 17.30
CA MET A 67 -9.73 -17.06 15.96
C MET A 67 -9.02 -15.80 15.50
N ALA A 68 -7.70 -15.88 15.34
CA ALA A 68 -6.88 -14.80 14.84
C ALA A 68 -7.46 -14.41 13.47
N LEU A 69 -8.33 -13.39 13.47
CA LEU A 69 -8.54 -12.54 12.31
C LEU A 69 -7.15 -12.03 11.98
N ARG A 70 -6.57 -12.62 10.93
CA ARG A 70 -5.30 -12.17 10.37
C ARG A 70 -5.47 -10.69 10.10
N ASP A 71 -4.77 -9.89 10.88
CA ASP A 71 -4.64 -8.46 10.67
C ASP A 71 -4.15 -8.26 9.22
N PRO A 72 -4.91 -7.60 8.33
CA PRO A 72 -4.44 -7.32 6.97
C PRO A 72 -3.23 -6.37 6.97
N SER A 73 -2.87 -5.80 8.13
CA SER A 73 -1.68 -4.97 8.32
C SER A 73 -0.37 -5.76 8.39
N ILE A 74 -0.38 -7.09 8.47
CA ILE A 74 0.85 -7.89 8.32
C ILE A 74 1.09 -8.08 6.83
N GLN A 75 1.62 -7.04 6.17
CA GLN A 75 2.21 -7.22 4.84
C GLN A 75 3.40 -8.16 5.00
N THR A 76 3.20 -9.42 4.62
CA THR A 76 4.27 -10.40 4.61
C THR A 76 5.33 -9.96 3.61
N LYS A 77 6.61 -10.27 3.87
CA LYS A 77 7.71 -9.97 2.92
C LYS A 77 7.36 -10.41 1.49
N THR A 78 6.67 -11.54 1.36
CA THR A 78 6.14 -12.09 0.12
C THR A 78 5.16 -11.14 -0.58
N ALA A 79 4.20 -10.54 0.13
CA ALA A 79 3.27 -9.57 -0.44
C ALA A 79 3.98 -8.28 -0.88
N GLN A 80 5.01 -7.86 -0.15
CA GLN A 80 5.82 -6.70 -0.52
C GLN A 80 6.63 -6.96 -1.79
N ILE A 81 7.24 -8.15 -1.92
CA ILE A 81 7.96 -8.58 -3.13
C ILE A 81 7.01 -8.60 -4.34
N GLU A 82 5.81 -9.17 -4.17
CA GLU A 82 4.80 -9.22 -5.24
C GLU A 82 4.42 -7.80 -5.70
N ARG A 83 4.06 -6.92 -4.76
CA ARG A 83 3.68 -5.54 -5.07
C ARG A 83 4.79 -4.80 -5.82
N VAL A 84 6.02 -4.84 -5.32
CA VAL A 84 7.16 -4.15 -5.96
C VAL A 84 7.42 -4.72 -7.35
N SER A 85 7.35 -6.05 -7.51
CA SER A 85 7.58 -6.70 -8.80
C SER A 85 6.50 -6.31 -9.83
N VAL A 86 5.23 -6.29 -9.41
CA VAL A 86 4.10 -5.87 -10.27
C VAL A 86 4.22 -4.40 -10.65
N SER A 87 4.49 -3.51 -9.69
CA SER A 87 4.64 -2.08 -9.95
C SER A 87 5.78 -1.82 -10.94
N PHE A 88 6.93 -2.46 -10.75
CA PHE A 88 8.08 -2.32 -11.64
C PHE A 88 7.77 -2.80 -13.07
N LEU A 89 7.10 -3.94 -13.22
CA LEU A 89 6.69 -4.44 -14.54
C LEU A 89 5.74 -3.46 -15.25
N LYS A 90 4.77 -2.89 -14.52
CA LYS A 90 3.87 -1.86 -15.06
C LYS A 90 4.60 -0.61 -15.51
N GLU A 91 5.59 -0.16 -14.73
CA GLU A 91 6.39 1.03 -15.03
C GLU A 91 7.22 0.85 -16.30
N ILE A 92 7.91 -0.29 -16.44
CA ILE A 92 8.76 -0.54 -17.62
C ILE A 92 7.94 -0.93 -18.86
N GLY A 93 6.70 -1.39 -18.69
CA GLY A 93 5.81 -1.80 -19.79
C GLY A 93 6.34 -2.98 -20.61
N ARG A 94 7.18 -3.83 -20.01
CA ARG A 94 7.79 -5.00 -20.65
C ARG A 94 8.10 -6.09 -19.64
N ARG A 95 8.39 -7.30 -20.12
CA ARG A 95 8.92 -8.38 -19.27
C ARG A 95 10.30 -8.02 -18.71
N ALA A 96 10.57 -8.56 -17.52
CA ALA A 96 11.83 -8.38 -16.80
C ALA A 96 12.43 -9.73 -16.37
N THR A 97 13.75 -9.76 -16.35
CA THR A 97 14.51 -10.88 -15.79
C THR A 97 14.45 -10.89 -14.26
N SER A 98 14.77 -12.02 -13.63
CA SER A 98 14.88 -12.10 -12.17
C SER A 98 15.93 -11.15 -11.59
N GLY A 99 17.00 -10.83 -12.33
CA GLY A 99 18.02 -9.87 -11.90
C GLY A 99 17.53 -8.42 -11.89
N GLU A 100 16.75 -8.03 -12.90
CA GLU A 100 16.11 -6.70 -12.95
C GLU A 100 15.10 -6.55 -11.81
N LEU A 101 14.26 -7.56 -11.60
CA LEU A 101 13.32 -7.58 -10.48
C LEU A 101 14.03 -7.56 -9.12
N LEU A 102 15.15 -8.28 -8.97
CA LEU A 102 15.93 -8.23 -7.73
C LEU A 102 16.45 -6.82 -7.45
N THR A 103 16.88 -6.10 -8.49
CA THR A 103 17.36 -4.73 -8.36
C THR A 103 16.24 -3.79 -7.94
N ALA A 104 15.05 -3.93 -8.54
CA ALA A 104 13.85 -3.17 -8.16
C ALA A 104 13.43 -3.44 -6.70
N VAL A 105 13.42 -4.71 -6.29
CA VAL A 105 13.07 -5.13 -4.93
C VAL A 105 14.07 -4.62 -3.89
N LYS A 106 15.37 -4.65 -4.20
CA LYS A 106 16.41 -4.06 -3.34
C LYS A 106 16.27 -2.54 -3.24
N ARG A 107 15.96 -1.85 -4.36
CA ARG A 107 15.72 -0.40 -4.38
C ARG A 107 14.53 0.00 -3.52
N ALA A 108 13.51 -0.85 -3.45
CA ALA A 108 12.36 -0.68 -2.57
C ALA A 108 12.64 -1.03 -1.08
N GLY A 109 13.90 -1.31 -0.71
CA GLY A 109 14.29 -1.60 0.67
C GLY A 109 13.94 -3.01 1.16
N VAL A 110 13.55 -3.92 0.26
CA VAL A 110 13.20 -5.30 0.62
C VAL A 110 14.43 -6.19 0.47
N ASP A 111 14.97 -6.64 1.60
CA ASP A 111 16.09 -7.56 1.60
C ASP A 111 15.63 -9.02 1.45
N ILE A 112 16.04 -9.65 0.35
CA ILE A 112 15.87 -11.07 0.10
C ILE A 112 17.15 -11.77 0.57
N GLY A 113 17.15 -12.18 1.84
CA GLY A 113 18.27 -12.91 2.42
C GLY A 113 18.55 -14.25 1.73
N GLY A 114 19.72 -14.83 2.05
CA GLY A 114 20.16 -16.14 1.56
C GLY A 114 21.47 -16.07 0.75
N LYS A 115 22.07 -17.24 0.48
CA LYS A 115 23.31 -17.35 -0.31
C LYS A 115 23.11 -16.93 -1.78
N GLU A 116 21.91 -17.10 -2.31
CA GLU A 116 21.58 -16.81 -3.72
C GLU A 116 20.24 -16.04 -3.81
N PRO A 117 20.25 -14.70 -3.65
CA PRO A 117 19.03 -13.89 -3.61
C PRO A 117 18.19 -13.98 -4.89
N ASN A 118 18.82 -14.16 -6.05
CA ASN A 118 18.11 -14.35 -7.33
C ASN A 118 17.27 -15.64 -7.35
N LYS A 119 17.77 -16.72 -6.74
CA LYS A 119 17.07 -18.01 -6.67
C LYS A 119 15.93 -17.96 -5.67
N ALA A 120 16.15 -17.33 -4.52
CA ALA A 120 15.12 -17.08 -3.54
C ALA A 120 13.98 -16.23 -4.13
N LEU A 121 14.31 -15.13 -4.81
CA LEU A 121 13.34 -14.30 -5.52
C LEU A 121 12.56 -15.10 -6.57
N SER A 122 13.24 -15.90 -7.40
CA SER A 122 12.58 -16.72 -8.41
C SER A 122 11.57 -17.70 -7.81
N ALA A 123 11.87 -18.26 -6.63
CA ALA A 123 10.94 -19.12 -5.90
C ALA A 123 9.70 -18.35 -5.41
N TYR A 124 9.86 -17.12 -4.90
CA TYR A 124 8.73 -16.26 -4.54
C TYR A 124 7.87 -15.91 -5.76
N LEU A 125 8.52 -15.46 -6.85
CA LEU A 125 7.84 -15.05 -8.08
C LEU A 125 7.06 -16.19 -8.72
N SER A 126 7.58 -17.42 -8.67
CA SER A 126 6.91 -18.61 -9.21
C SER A 126 5.63 -18.97 -8.44
N GLY A 127 5.50 -18.52 -7.19
CA GLY A 127 4.30 -18.72 -6.36
C GLY A 127 3.19 -17.70 -6.61
N PHE A 128 3.48 -16.59 -7.32
CA PHE A 128 2.50 -15.53 -7.53
C PHE A 128 1.59 -15.84 -8.70
N LYS A 129 0.27 -15.77 -8.47
CA LYS A 129 -0.75 -15.97 -9.50
C LYS A 129 -0.88 -14.76 -10.44
N THR A 130 -0.34 -13.62 -10.04
CA THR A 130 -0.40 -12.35 -10.78
C THR A 130 0.70 -12.25 -11.84
N LEU A 131 1.72 -13.10 -11.76
CA LEU A 131 2.87 -13.10 -12.66
C LEU A 131 2.90 -14.38 -13.49
N ASN A 132 3.48 -14.28 -14.68
CA ASN A 132 3.85 -15.43 -15.49
C ASN A 132 5.33 -15.33 -15.87
N ASN A 133 5.97 -16.46 -16.13
CA ASN A 133 7.37 -16.51 -16.56
C ASN A 133 7.45 -17.14 -17.95
N VAL A 134 7.80 -16.34 -18.94
CA VAL A 134 7.97 -16.78 -20.32
C VAL A 134 9.43 -16.57 -20.71
N ARG A 135 10.20 -17.67 -20.65
CA ARG A 135 11.65 -17.64 -20.89
C ARG A 135 12.00 -17.12 -22.29
N GLU A 136 11.15 -17.42 -23.29
CA GLU A 136 11.34 -17.00 -24.68
C GLU A 136 11.19 -15.49 -24.88
N HIS A 137 10.47 -14.81 -23.98
CA HIS A 137 10.20 -13.37 -24.06
C HIS A 137 10.90 -12.55 -22.97
N GLY A 138 11.99 -13.06 -22.41
CA GLY A 138 12.84 -12.30 -21.49
C GLY A 138 12.46 -12.42 -20.00
N GLY A 139 11.58 -13.36 -19.64
CA GLY A 139 11.34 -13.74 -18.24
C GLY A 139 9.96 -13.40 -17.70
N TYR A 140 9.92 -12.78 -16.53
CA TYR A 140 8.70 -12.54 -15.77
C TYR A 140 7.90 -11.39 -16.36
N GLY A 141 6.58 -11.56 -16.46
CA GLY A 141 5.61 -10.56 -16.87
C GLY A 141 4.34 -10.67 -16.04
N LEU A 142 3.42 -9.73 -16.26
CA LEU A 142 2.09 -9.82 -15.65
C LEU A 142 1.28 -10.90 -16.36
N LEU A 143 0.45 -11.64 -15.62
CA LEU A 143 -0.42 -12.67 -16.17
C LEU A 143 -1.34 -12.11 -17.26
N GLU A 144 -1.79 -10.86 -17.10
CA GLU A 144 -2.64 -10.16 -18.07
C GLU A 144 -1.98 -9.97 -19.45
N TRP A 145 -0.66 -10.07 -19.54
CA TRP A 145 0.09 -9.98 -20.80
C TRP A 145 0.12 -11.31 -21.58
N GLY A 146 -0.41 -12.39 -21.01
CA GLY A 146 -0.43 -13.72 -21.64
C GLY A 146 0.98 -14.19 -22.02
N ASP A 147 1.14 -14.74 -23.22
CA ASP A 147 2.45 -15.14 -23.75
C ASP A 147 3.16 -14.01 -24.52
N GLY A 148 2.56 -12.82 -24.58
CA GLY A 148 3.15 -11.67 -25.30
C GLY A 148 4.32 -11.02 -24.55
N PRO A 149 5.12 -10.17 -25.23
CA PRO A 149 6.26 -9.46 -24.62
C PRO A 149 5.88 -8.35 -23.61
N GLY A 150 4.60 -8.02 -23.50
CA GLY A 150 4.06 -6.94 -22.68
C GLY A 150 3.27 -5.92 -23.52
N PRO A 151 2.54 -4.99 -22.89
CA PRO A 151 1.88 -3.90 -23.57
C PRO A 151 2.97 -2.99 -24.12
N ASN A 152 3.25 -3.09 -25.42
CA ASN A 152 4.14 -2.16 -26.09
C ASN A 152 3.71 -0.74 -25.71
N GLN A 153 4.64 0.07 -25.17
CA GLN A 153 4.39 1.45 -24.70
C GLN A 153 3.69 2.39 -25.71
N LYS A 154 3.46 1.94 -26.95
CA LYS A 154 2.75 2.68 -28.00
C LYS A 154 1.23 2.77 -27.83
N GLU A 155 0.59 2.00 -26.94
CA GLU A 155 -0.89 2.02 -26.81
C GLU A 155 -1.44 2.90 -25.67
N ILE A 156 -0.59 3.52 -24.84
CA ILE A 156 -1.05 4.31 -23.68
C ILE A 156 -1.19 5.82 -24.00
N PHE A 157 -0.80 6.26 -25.20
CA PHE A 157 -0.93 7.66 -25.66
C PHE A 157 -1.60 7.80 -27.04
N GLY A 158 -2.52 6.89 -27.38
CA GLY A 158 -3.36 6.97 -28.59
C GLY A 158 -4.69 7.65 -28.32
#